data_AF-A0A8I2AF00-F1
#
_entry.id   AF-A0A8I2AF00-F1
#
_cell.length_a   1.000
_cell.length_b   1.000
_cell.length_c   1.000
_cell.angle_alpha   90.00
_cell.angle_beta   90.00
_cell.angle_gamma   90.00
#
_symmetry.space_group_name_H-M   'P 1'
#
loop_
_entity.id
_entity.type
_entity.pdbx_description
1 polymer ?
#
loop_
_entity_poly.entity_id
_entity_poly.type
_entity_poly.pdbx_seq_one_letter_code
_entity_poly.pdbx_strand_id
1 'polypeptide(L)'
;MITIMNSSLINIPKVIVVGLFFLFSFLVSAEEIRDPFAPLTPSFSTENHLNSETVVAPITPNKTSLTEKIFKLVSINVEEVHHLLKHSGTSLLSKNASIHHDITTNSLIIKDSPERLALIDEWIKHKDKPNKQVQITAHIISSSRTALQELGLEWGMMTGGNLTSNHLNRYNRYSSTSGQFSFNVLSLSDGLLEMKLKALEKENLLSIIASPRLVASHQQAASIQQGTEIPYVTSSEKKTHVQFKDAVLGMDVTPSIARDEKIELILKISHNSPDTALTSSQHHHLAINKQEIATTVTIKNNETLILGGIFQQKQEKTEMGLPFLSHIPFLGALFTNTAEHTDKRVLIVFITPKLINI
;
A
#
# COMPACT_ATOMS: atom_id res chain seq x y z
N MET A 1 52.87 36.76 -20.22
CA MET A 1 52.56 37.39 -18.93
C MET A 1 51.99 36.29 -18.03
N ILE A 2 52.87 35.65 -17.23
CA ILE A 2 52.67 34.95 -15.94
C ILE A 2 51.68 33.75 -15.96
N THR A 3 52.03 32.43 -15.94
CA THR A 3 52.94 31.58 -15.12
C THR A 3 52.53 31.54 -13.63
N ILE A 4 52.12 30.42 -13.01
CA ILE A 4 52.89 29.35 -12.31
C ILE A 4 51.82 28.30 -11.85
N MET A 5 51.81 27.02 -12.27
CA MET A 5 52.47 25.81 -11.72
C MET A 5 52.14 25.39 -10.26
N ASN A 6 51.73 24.13 -10.04
CA ASN A 6 52.39 23.01 -9.30
C ASN A 6 51.35 21.93 -8.89
N SER A 7 51.41 20.66 -9.34
CA SER A 7 52.21 19.47 -8.89
C SER A 7 51.89 19.02 -7.44
N SER A 8 51.73 17.74 -7.06
CA SER A 8 52.33 16.44 -7.45
C SER A 8 51.26 15.31 -7.44
N LEU A 9 51.29 14.17 -8.15
CA LEU A 9 52.26 13.07 -8.37
C LEU A 9 52.71 12.30 -7.12
N ILE A 10 52.50 10.96 -7.15
CA ILE A 10 53.23 9.80 -6.57
C ILE A 10 52.20 8.70 -6.22
N ASN A 11 52.01 7.59 -6.95
CA ASN A 11 52.83 6.42 -7.34
C ASN A 11 52.80 5.23 -6.33
N ILE A 12 52.49 4.05 -6.87
CA ILE A 12 52.18 2.69 -6.30
C ILE A 12 53.52 2.00 -5.87
N PRO A 13 53.62 1.01 -4.92
CA PRO A 13 53.38 -0.43 -5.18
C PRO A 13 53.05 -1.40 -4.00
N LYS A 14 52.63 -2.62 -4.39
CA LYS A 14 52.63 -3.88 -3.60
C LYS A 14 54.07 -4.39 -3.37
N VAL A 15 54.32 -5.10 -2.25
CA VAL A 15 55.29 -6.21 -1.97
C VAL A 15 55.30 -6.40 -0.44
N ILE A 16 54.95 -7.54 0.18
CA ILE A 16 55.61 -8.86 0.31
C ILE A 16 56.85 -8.85 1.25
N VAL A 17 56.76 -9.61 2.37
CA VAL A 17 57.80 -10.46 3.04
C VAL A 17 58.69 -9.94 4.21
N VAL A 18 58.49 -10.62 5.36
CA VAL A 18 59.48 -11.29 6.28
C VAL A 18 60.06 -10.62 7.54
N GLY A 19 59.96 -11.38 8.64
CA GLY A 19 60.94 -11.50 9.75
C GLY A 19 60.38 -11.02 11.11
N LEU A 20 60.56 -11.67 12.26
CA LEU A 20 61.36 -12.84 12.64
C LEU A 20 61.02 -13.22 14.12
N PHE A 21 60.83 -14.52 14.37
CA PHE A 21 61.05 -15.35 15.58
C PHE A 21 60.99 -14.78 17.01
N PHE A 22 60.26 -15.51 17.88
CA PHE A 22 60.88 -16.15 19.06
C PHE A 22 60.33 -17.57 19.26
N LEU A 23 61.23 -18.44 19.73
CA LEU A 23 61.24 -19.90 19.68
C LEU A 23 61.04 -20.50 21.08
N PHE A 24 60.67 -21.80 21.12
CA PHE A 24 60.76 -22.84 22.18
C PHE A 24 59.40 -23.47 22.55
N SER A 25 59.19 -24.79 22.65
CA SER A 25 59.89 -26.03 22.24
C SER A 25 59.05 -27.24 22.71
N PHE A 26 58.89 -28.27 21.85
CA PHE A 26 58.72 -29.74 22.07
C PHE A 26 57.67 -30.28 23.08
N LEU A 27 56.99 -31.45 22.96
CA LEU A 27 57.12 -32.77 22.29
C LEU A 27 55.67 -33.31 22.08
N VAL A 28 55.24 -33.85 20.91
CA VAL A 28 55.23 -35.28 20.45
C VAL A 28 54.72 -36.26 21.55
N SER A 29 53.68 -37.10 21.37
CA SER A 29 53.51 -38.15 20.36
C SER A 29 52.06 -38.70 20.28
N ALA A 30 51.79 -39.45 19.22
CA ALA A 30 50.49 -39.94 18.74
C ALA A 30 50.05 -41.33 19.25
N GLU A 31 48.74 -41.59 19.06
CA GLU A 31 48.01 -42.83 18.70
C GLU A 31 48.41 -44.21 19.27
N GLU A 32 47.45 -44.99 19.82
CA GLU A 32 46.73 -46.07 19.10
C GLU A 32 45.89 -46.99 20.04
N ILE A 33 45.00 -47.76 19.41
CA ILE A 33 43.78 -48.50 19.77
C ILE A 33 44.04 -49.91 20.36
N ARG A 34 43.05 -50.44 21.12
CA ARG A 34 42.51 -51.84 21.25
C ARG A 34 42.39 -52.31 22.72
N ASP A 35 41.21 -52.60 23.28
CA ASP A 35 40.26 -53.75 23.17
C ASP A 35 40.37 -54.71 24.41
N PRO A 36 39.49 -55.70 24.66
CA PRO A 36 38.72 -55.90 25.90
C PRO A 36 39.13 -57.18 26.68
N PHE A 37 38.43 -57.49 27.79
CA PHE A 37 38.52 -58.72 28.64
C PHE A 37 39.52 -58.76 29.85
N ALA A 38 38.97 -58.45 31.04
CA ALA A 38 38.96 -59.24 32.32
C ALA A 38 40.28 -59.63 33.05
N PRO A 39 40.25 -60.13 34.32
CA PRO A 39 39.42 -59.85 35.52
C PRO A 39 40.28 -59.64 36.81
N LEU A 40 39.65 -59.51 37.99
CA LEU A 40 39.82 -60.41 39.17
C LEU A 40 39.16 -59.84 40.45
N THR A 41 38.42 -60.71 41.15
CA THR A 41 37.78 -60.58 42.47
C THR A 41 38.76 -60.98 43.60
N PRO A 42 38.32 -61.23 44.85
CA PRO A 42 37.86 -60.33 45.91
C PRO A 42 38.69 -60.52 47.21
N SER A 43 38.36 -59.81 48.31
CA SER A 43 38.68 -60.29 49.66
C SER A 43 37.62 -59.90 50.68
N PHE A 44 36.96 -60.91 51.23
CA PHE A 44 36.19 -60.89 52.47
C PHE A 44 37.14 -61.04 53.67
N SER A 45 36.82 -60.40 54.79
CA SER A 45 36.94 -61.05 56.10
C SER A 45 35.97 -60.41 57.10
N THR A 46 35.51 -61.29 57.99
CA THR A 46 34.30 -61.28 58.80
C THR A 46 34.67 -61.08 60.27
N GLU A 47 33.78 -60.51 61.07
CA GLU A 47 33.34 -60.94 62.43
C GLU A 47 33.00 -59.74 63.33
N ASN A 48 32.12 -59.80 64.33
CA ASN A 48 30.83 -60.45 64.61
C ASN A 48 30.44 -59.87 65.98
N HIS A 49 29.18 -59.49 66.24
CA HIS A 49 28.51 -59.68 67.54
C HIS A 49 27.05 -59.19 67.49
N LEU A 50 26.21 -59.95 68.19
CA LEU A 50 24.75 -60.08 68.20
C LEU A 50 23.91 -58.81 68.49
N ASN A 51 22.76 -58.80 67.78
CA ASN A 51 21.40 -58.44 68.20
C ASN A 51 21.07 -57.00 68.64
N SER A 52 20.18 -56.37 67.87
CA SER A 52 18.98 -55.67 68.37
C SER A 52 18.06 -55.42 67.19
N GLU A 53 16.84 -55.92 67.25
CA GLU A 53 15.77 -55.60 66.31
C GLU A 53 15.58 -54.08 66.23
N THR A 54 15.69 -53.50 65.04
CA THR A 54 14.97 -52.26 64.73
C THR A 54 14.53 -52.32 63.28
N VAL A 55 13.21 -52.32 63.14
CA VAL A 55 12.41 -52.31 61.93
C VAL A 55 12.99 -51.36 60.88
N VAL A 56 13.19 -51.90 59.68
CA VAL A 56 13.47 -51.15 58.45
C VAL A 56 12.32 -50.17 58.18
N ALA A 57 12.62 -48.86 58.19
CA ALA A 57 11.83 -47.88 57.46
C ALA A 57 12.47 -47.68 56.08
N PRO A 58 11.78 -47.98 54.96
CA PRO A 58 12.30 -47.71 53.64
C PRO A 58 12.31 -46.19 53.38
N ILE A 59 13.43 -45.71 52.82
CA ILE A 59 13.58 -44.44 52.12
C ILE A 59 12.30 -44.06 51.36
N THR A 60 11.69 -42.95 51.76
CA THR A 60 10.50 -42.39 51.14
C THR A 60 10.82 -41.97 49.70
N PRO A 61 10.09 -42.46 48.68
CA PRO A 61 10.15 -41.87 47.35
C PRO A 61 9.57 -40.45 47.43
N ASN A 62 10.34 -39.46 47.00
CA ASN A 62 9.91 -38.07 46.90
C ASN A 62 8.62 -37.99 46.05
N LYS A 63 7.48 -37.87 46.72
CA LYS A 63 6.16 -37.76 46.10
C LYS A 63 6.11 -36.40 45.41
N THR A 64 6.32 -36.38 44.10
CA THR A 64 6.12 -35.20 43.26
C THR A 64 4.68 -34.72 43.43
N SER A 65 4.45 -33.77 44.33
CA SER A 65 3.13 -33.22 44.58
C SER A 65 2.73 -32.36 43.39
N LEU A 66 1.64 -32.75 42.73
CA LEU A 66 1.01 -31.92 41.71
C LEU A 66 0.38 -30.72 42.43
N THR A 67 0.65 -29.52 41.94
CA THR A 67 0.07 -28.27 42.44
C THR A 67 -0.86 -27.71 41.37
N GLU A 68 -1.97 -27.13 41.81
CA GLU A 68 -2.90 -26.42 40.95
C GLU A 68 -2.56 -24.92 40.94
N LYS A 69 -2.44 -24.34 39.75
CA LYS A 69 -2.25 -22.89 39.58
C LYS A 69 -3.21 -22.35 38.53
N ILE A 70 -3.78 -21.19 38.82
CA ILE A 70 -4.69 -20.45 37.94
C ILE A 70 -3.90 -19.33 37.27
N PHE A 71 -3.91 -19.30 35.95
CA PHE A 71 -3.31 -18.25 35.13
C PHE A 71 -4.42 -17.42 34.50
N LYS A 72 -4.46 -16.12 34.79
CA LYS A 72 -5.40 -15.19 34.17
C LYS A 72 -4.75 -14.58 32.93
N LEU A 73 -5.43 -14.67 31.79
CA LEU A 73 -4.93 -14.15 30.51
C LEU A 73 -5.60 -12.81 30.19
N VAL A 74 -4.82 -11.83 29.72
CA VAL A 74 -5.32 -10.47 29.46
C VAL A 74 -5.52 -10.22 27.97
N SER A 75 -4.54 -10.56 27.14
CA SER A 75 -4.50 -10.18 25.72
C SER A 75 -4.81 -11.33 24.76
N ILE A 76 -4.63 -12.57 25.19
CA ILE A 76 -4.83 -13.77 24.36
C ILE A 76 -6.06 -14.55 24.82
N ASN A 77 -6.75 -15.18 23.87
CA ASN A 77 -7.87 -16.06 24.13
C ASN A 77 -7.41 -17.39 24.76
N VAL A 78 -8.07 -17.81 25.84
CA VAL A 78 -7.74 -19.04 26.56
C VAL A 78 -7.83 -20.31 25.71
N GLU A 79 -8.72 -20.35 24.71
CA GLU A 79 -8.89 -21.50 23.82
C GLU A 79 -7.67 -21.69 22.92
N GLU A 80 -7.14 -20.60 22.38
CA GLU A 80 -5.93 -20.62 21.55
C GLU A 80 -4.72 -21.11 22.36
N VAL A 81 -4.57 -20.63 23.61
CA VAL A 81 -3.49 -21.08 24.51
C VAL A 81 -3.65 -22.56 24.87
N HIS A 82 -4.86 -23.01 25.18
CA HIS A 82 -5.16 -24.39 25.51
C HIS A 82 -4.85 -25.34 24.33
N HIS A 83 -5.22 -24.95 23.11
CA HIS A 83 -4.86 -25.68 21.90
C HIS A 83 -3.34 -25.71 21.69
N LEU A 84 -2.65 -24.58 21.85
CA LEU A 84 -1.20 -24.50 21.73
C LEU A 84 -0.50 -25.42 22.72
N LEU A 85 -0.89 -25.42 24.00
CA LEU A 85 -0.27 -26.26 25.03
C LEU A 85 -0.48 -27.77 24.80
N LYS A 86 -1.62 -28.16 24.21
CA LYS A 86 -1.90 -29.56 23.88
C LYS A 86 -1.21 -30.05 22.60
N HIS A 87 -1.04 -29.17 21.60
CA HIS A 87 -0.53 -29.53 20.28
C HIS A 87 0.94 -29.15 20.07
N SER A 88 1.51 -28.26 20.88
CA SER A 88 2.94 -27.95 20.83
C SER A 88 3.72 -29.17 21.29
N GLY A 89 4.45 -29.82 20.37
CA GLY A 89 5.31 -30.99 20.63
C GLY A 89 6.47 -30.76 21.61
N THR A 90 6.51 -29.60 22.27
CA THR A 90 7.35 -29.33 23.43
C THR A 90 6.65 -29.89 24.66
N SER A 91 7.24 -30.89 25.34
CA SER A 91 6.74 -31.49 26.58
C SER A 91 6.81 -30.51 27.78
N LEU A 92 6.15 -29.36 27.66
CA LEU A 92 5.98 -28.38 28.74
C LEU A 92 5.11 -28.99 29.86
N LEU A 93 4.18 -29.88 29.50
CA LEU A 93 3.26 -30.58 30.39
C LEU A 93 3.79 -31.95 30.79
N SER A 94 3.63 -32.29 32.07
CA SER A 94 3.96 -33.63 32.59
C SER A 94 3.00 -34.69 32.09
N LYS A 95 3.43 -35.95 32.13
CA LYS A 95 2.59 -37.11 31.77
C LYS A 95 1.29 -37.18 32.58
N ASN A 96 1.30 -36.62 33.79
CA ASN A 96 0.16 -36.59 34.72
C ASN A 96 -0.50 -35.20 34.82
N ALA A 97 -0.22 -34.29 33.88
CA ALA A 97 -0.77 -32.94 33.92
C ALA A 97 -2.25 -32.94 33.51
N SER A 98 -3.03 -32.05 34.13
CA SER A 98 -4.39 -31.74 33.68
C SER A 98 -4.54 -30.25 33.44
N ILE A 99 -5.18 -29.89 32.33
CA ILE A 99 -5.46 -28.51 31.94
C ILE A 99 -6.97 -28.36 31.75
N HIS A 100 -7.52 -27.35 32.40
CA HIS A 100 -8.89 -26.89 32.19
C HIS A 100 -8.84 -25.41 31.82
N HIS A 101 -9.72 -24.98 30.91
CA HIS A 101 -9.89 -23.58 30.58
C HIS A 101 -11.26 -23.12 31.08
N ASP A 102 -11.33 -21.87 31.52
CA ASP A 102 -12.58 -21.17 31.80
C ASP A 102 -12.68 -19.97 30.85
N ILE A 103 -13.65 -20.05 29.93
CA ILE A 103 -13.90 -19.04 28.90
C ILE A 103 -14.47 -17.76 29.53
N THR A 104 -15.26 -17.89 30.60
CA THR A 104 -15.97 -16.75 31.20
C THR A 104 -15.02 -15.79 31.90
N THR A 105 -13.96 -16.34 32.52
CA THR A 105 -12.94 -15.57 33.24
C THR A 105 -11.63 -15.47 32.46
N ASN A 106 -11.58 -15.94 31.21
CA ASN A 106 -10.38 -16.05 30.36
C ASN A 106 -9.17 -16.58 31.16
N SER A 107 -9.40 -17.66 31.92
CA SER A 107 -8.43 -18.20 32.88
C SER A 107 -8.10 -19.65 32.57
N LEU A 108 -6.82 -19.99 32.70
CA LEU A 108 -6.30 -21.33 32.47
C LEU A 108 -5.91 -21.96 33.81
N ILE A 109 -6.49 -23.12 34.10
CA ILE A 109 -6.27 -23.87 35.33
C ILE A 109 -5.39 -25.07 34.99
N ILE A 110 -4.16 -25.10 35.52
CA ILE A 110 -3.18 -26.15 35.23
C ILE A 110 -2.81 -26.84 36.53
N LYS A 111 -2.85 -28.18 36.51
CA LYS A 111 -2.31 -29.04 37.57
C LYS A 111 -1.06 -29.74 37.05
N ASP A 112 0.09 -29.39 37.60
CA ASP A 112 1.38 -30.00 37.23
C ASP A 112 2.42 -29.88 38.38
N SER A 113 3.65 -30.35 38.16
CA SER A 113 4.76 -30.17 39.09
C SER A 113 5.14 -28.68 39.22
N PRO A 114 5.58 -28.24 40.41
CA PRO A 114 5.91 -26.84 40.66
C PRO A 114 7.00 -26.29 39.71
N GLU A 115 7.95 -27.11 39.30
CA GLU A 115 9.00 -26.74 38.34
C GLU A 115 8.45 -26.41 36.95
N ARG A 116 7.48 -27.19 36.45
CA ARG A 116 6.86 -26.96 35.13
C ARG A 116 5.91 -25.77 35.16
N LEU A 117 5.19 -25.58 36.26
CA LEU A 117 4.34 -24.40 36.45
C LEU A 117 5.14 -23.10 36.38
N ALA A 118 6.40 -23.09 36.85
CA ALA A 118 7.30 -21.93 36.71
C ALA A 118 7.70 -21.68 35.24
N LEU A 119 7.98 -22.73 34.47
CA LEU A 119 8.28 -22.60 33.03
C LEU A 119 7.06 -22.12 32.22
N ILE A 120 5.88 -22.64 32.54
CA ILE A 120 4.63 -22.23 31.92
C ILE A 120 4.32 -20.76 32.25
N ASP A 121 4.58 -20.32 33.49
CA ASP A 121 4.41 -18.92 33.91
C ASP A 121 5.28 -17.97 33.06
N GLU A 122 6.56 -18.28 32.87
CA GLU A 122 7.46 -17.52 32.02
C GLU A 122 7.04 -17.52 30.55
N TRP A 123 6.58 -18.68 30.04
CA TRP A 123 6.09 -18.79 28.68
C TRP A 123 4.81 -17.95 28.45
N ILE A 124 3.84 -18.02 29.38
CA ILE A 124 2.61 -17.23 29.34
C ILE A 124 2.94 -15.73 29.40
N LYS A 125 3.82 -15.30 30.31
CA LYS A 125 4.26 -13.89 30.40
C LYS A 125 4.87 -13.37 29.09
N HIS A 126 5.62 -14.21 28.37
CA HIS A 126 6.21 -13.79 27.11
C HIS A 126 5.15 -13.71 25.99
N LYS A 127 4.19 -14.64 26.01
CA LYS A 127 3.19 -14.79 24.96
C LYS A 127 2.02 -13.81 25.13
N ASP A 128 1.52 -13.61 26.34
CA ASP A 128 0.37 -12.73 26.67
C ASP A 128 0.74 -11.24 26.66
N LYS A 129 1.11 -10.75 25.47
CA LYS A 129 1.34 -9.33 25.20
C LYS A 129 0.22 -8.77 24.33
N PRO A 130 -0.20 -7.51 24.53
CA PRO A 130 -1.22 -6.90 23.69
C PRO A 130 -0.77 -6.85 22.24
N ASN A 131 -1.71 -7.09 21.32
CA ASN A 131 -1.45 -6.97 19.91
C ASN A 131 -1.12 -5.51 19.56
N LYS A 132 0.00 -5.31 18.87
CA LYS A 132 0.35 -4.00 18.35
C LYS A 132 -0.67 -3.55 17.31
N GLN A 133 -1.01 -2.27 17.34
CA GLN A 133 -1.89 -1.64 16.37
C GLN A 133 -1.12 -0.62 15.55
N VAL A 134 -1.57 -0.39 14.33
CA VAL A 134 -1.03 0.63 13.45
C VAL A 134 -2.18 1.49 12.91
N GLN A 135 -2.01 2.80 12.97
CA GLN A 135 -2.82 3.74 12.23
C GLN A 135 -2.21 3.91 10.84
N ILE A 136 -2.99 3.65 9.80
CA ILE A 136 -2.59 3.87 8.42
C ILE A 136 -3.29 5.12 7.92
N THR A 137 -2.52 6.06 7.39
CA THR A 137 -3.03 7.27 6.74
C THR A 137 -2.58 7.27 5.30
N ALA A 138 -3.52 7.31 4.36
CA ALA A 138 -3.21 7.54 2.96
C ALA A 138 -3.51 8.99 2.60
N HIS A 139 -2.73 9.58 1.69
CA HIS A 139 -3.05 10.84 1.04
C HIS A 139 -3.12 10.60 -0.46
N ILE A 140 -4.27 10.86 -1.05
CA ILE A 140 -4.54 10.69 -2.47
C ILE A 140 -4.72 12.08 -3.04
N ILE A 141 -3.83 12.47 -3.94
CA ILE A 141 -3.86 13.75 -4.64
C ILE A 141 -4.22 13.46 -6.08
N SER A 142 -5.39 13.93 -6.50
CA SER A 142 -5.84 13.86 -7.89
C SER A 142 -5.99 15.27 -8.44
N SER A 143 -5.41 15.54 -9.61
CA SER A 143 -5.53 16.82 -10.30
C SER A 143 -5.93 16.58 -11.75
N SER A 144 -6.88 17.36 -12.24
CA SER A 144 -7.30 17.37 -13.64
C SER A 144 -7.28 18.82 -14.12
N ARG A 145 -6.53 19.08 -15.18
CA ARG A 145 -6.50 20.37 -15.87
C ARG A 145 -6.93 20.17 -17.32
N THR A 146 -7.98 20.85 -17.73
CA THR A 146 -8.40 20.95 -19.12
C THR A 146 -8.22 22.38 -19.57
N ALA A 147 -7.41 22.59 -20.60
CA ALA A 147 -7.17 23.88 -21.22
C ALA A 147 -7.64 23.84 -22.68
N LEU A 148 -8.44 24.81 -23.07
CA LEU A 148 -8.88 25.04 -24.44
C LEU A 148 -8.38 26.42 -24.88
N GLN A 149 -7.65 26.45 -25.98
CA GLN A 149 -7.22 27.69 -26.62
C GLN A 149 -7.69 27.66 -28.07
N GLU A 150 -8.45 28.67 -28.49
CA GLU A 150 -8.88 28.84 -29.88
C GLU A 150 -8.50 30.23 -30.36
N LEU A 151 -7.82 30.29 -31.50
CA LEU A 151 -7.50 31.54 -32.16
C LEU A 151 -7.63 31.36 -33.68
N GLY A 152 -8.42 32.23 -34.30
CA GLY A 152 -8.62 32.16 -35.75
C GLY A 152 -9.60 33.16 -36.31
N LEU A 153 -9.58 33.28 -37.64
CA LEU A 153 -10.57 33.98 -38.42
C LEU A 153 -11.35 32.98 -39.27
N GLU A 154 -12.68 33.06 -39.22
CA GLU A 154 -13.57 32.32 -40.12
C GLU A 154 -14.16 33.29 -41.15
N TRP A 155 -14.14 32.88 -42.42
CA TRP A 155 -14.67 33.67 -43.53
C TRP A 155 -15.93 33.00 -44.07
N GLY A 156 -16.99 33.78 -44.27
CA GLY A 156 -18.25 33.31 -44.84
C GLY A 156 -18.74 34.25 -45.93
N MET A 157 -19.14 33.71 -47.08
CA MET A 157 -19.77 34.47 -48.15
C MET A 157 -21.21 33.99 -48.34
N MET A 158 -22.16 34.91 -48.24
CA MET A 158 -23.58 34.64 -48.51
C MET A 158 -23.94 35.24 -49.86
N THR A 159 -24.44 34.43 -50.79
CA THR A 159 -24.84 34.84 -52.15
C THR A 159 -26.26 34.40 -52.46
N GLY A 160 -27.03 35.20 -53.21
CA GLY A 160 -28.30 34.74 -53.81
C GLY A 160 -29.56 34.82 -52.95
N GLY A 161 -29.70 35.84 -52.09
CA GLY A 161 -30.95 36.14 -51.39
C GLY A 161 -31.28 37.63 -51.48
N ASN A 162 -32.58 37.98 -51.54
CA ASN A 162 -33.02 39.38 -51.52
C ASN A 162 -32.54 40.01 -50.20
N LEU A 163 -31.42 40.73 -50.23
CA LEU A 163 -30.75 41.35 -49.07
C LEU A 163 -31.62 42.53 -48.58
N THR A 164 -32.77 42.25 -47.96
CA THR A 164 -33.64 43.29 -47.42
C THR A 164 -32.94 44.02 -46.27
N SER A 165 -33.26 45.29 -46.02
CA SER A 165 -32.60 46.12 -45.00
C SER A 165 -32.70 45.56 -43.57
N ASN A 166 -33.64 44.64 -43.31
CA ASN A 166 -33.77 43.90 -42.04
C ASN A 166 -32.71 42.77 -41.89
N HIS A 167 -32.23 42.29 -43.04
CA HIS A 167 -30.91 41.74 -43.30
C HIS A 167 -29.81 42.43 -42.51
N LEU A 168 -29.48 43.63 -43.01
CA LEU A 168 -28.35 44.48 -42.64
C LEU A 168 -28.31 44.85 -41.16
N ASN A 169 -29.49 45.01 -40.54
CA ASN A 169 -29.63 45.40 -39.14
C ASN A 169 -29.52 44.22 -38.14
N ARG A 170 -29.36 43.00 -38.63
CA ARG A 170 -29.21 41.78 -37.81
C ARG A 170 -27.75 41.42 -37.53
N TYR A 171 -26.79 42.19 -38.06
CA TYR A 171 -25.42 41.75 -38.28
C TYR A 171 -24.36 42.33 -37.34
N ASN A 172 -24.80 42.92 -36.23
CA ASN A 172 -23.95 43.15 -35.05
C ASN A 172 -24.52 42.35 -33.86
N ARG A 173 -25.02 41.14 -34.12
CA ARG A 173 -25.37 40.22 -33.05
C ARG A 173 -24.06 39.81 -32.40
N TYR A 174 -23.87 40.22 -31.15
CA TYR A 174 -23.08 39.45 -30.21
C TYR A 174 -23.58 38.00 -30.30
N SER A 175 -22.84 37.16 -31.02
CA SER A 175 -22.98 35.71 -30.89
C SER A 175 -22.71 35.43 -29.41
N SER A 176 -23.69 34.88 -28.69
CA SER A 176 -23.59 34.64 -27.25
C SER A 176 -22.56 33.58 -26.87
N THR A 177 -21.81 33.05 -27.84
CA THR A 177 -20.68 32.16 -27.62
C THR A 177 -19.47 33.01 -27.21
N SER A 178 -19.00 32.79 -25.98
CA SER A 178 -17.83 33.46 -25.41
C SER A 178 -16.62 33.44 -26.37
N GLY A 179 -15.95 34.58 -26.53
CA GLY A 179 -14.72 34.67 -27.33
C GLY A 179 -14.93 34.77 -28.84
N GLN A 180 -16.11 35.19 -29.32
CA GLN A 180 -16.39 35.37 -30.75
C GLN A 180 -16.81 36.80 -31.09
N PHE A 181 -16.18 37.40 -32.10
CA PHE A 181 -16.53 38.70 -32.67
C PHE A 181 -16.80 38.55 -34.16
N SER A 182 -18.00 38.88 -34.61
CA SER A 182 -18.36 38.88 -36.04
C SER A 182 -18.34 40.29 -36.60
N PHE A 183 -17.74 40.45 -37.77
CA PHE A 183 -17.65 41.69 -38.53
C PHE A 183 -18.11 41.43 -39.96
N ASN A 184 -18.87 42.35 -40.54
CA ASN A 184 -19.18 42.32 -41.97
C ASN A 184 -18.15 43.18 -42.67
N VAL A 185 -17.39 42.59 -43.59
CA VAL A 185 -16.22 43.23 -44.17
C VAL A 185 -16.55 43.84 -45.54
N LEU A 186 -17.47 43.23 -46.30
CA LEU A 186 -17.86 43.71 -47.63
C LEU A 186 -19.30 43.37 -47.96
N SER A 187 -20.06 44.35 -48.46
CA SER A 187 -21.40 44.14 -49.04
C SER A 187 -21.35 44.41 -50.55
N LEU A 188 -21.75 43.41 -51.32
CA LEU A 188 -21.89 43.44 -52.78
C LEU A 188 -23.39 43.43 -53.13
N SER A 189 -23.75 43.81 -54.36
CA SER A 189 -25.15 43.86 -54.79
C SER A 189 -25.89 42.52 -54.71
N ASP A 190 -25.15 41.41 -54.77
CA ASP A 190 -25.69 40.03 -54.76
C ASP A 190 -25.07 39.15 -53.65
N GLY A 191 -24.37 39.76 -52.69
CA GLY A 191 -23.77 39.00 -51.59
C GLY A 191 -23.11 39.79 -50.48
N LEU A 192 -22.78 39.10 -49.38
CA LEU A 192 -22.13 39.67 -48.20
C LEU A 192 -20.95 38.80 -47.78
N LEU A 193 -19.83 39.45 -47.45
CA LEU A 193 -18.65 38.82 -46.84
C LEU A 193 -18.62 39.11 -45.34
N GLU A 194 -18.71 38.05 -44.54
CA GLU A 194 -18.58 38.08 -43.09
C GLU A 194 -17.21 37.51 -42.68
N MET A 195 -16.60 38.15 -41.68
CA MET A 195 -15.40 37.69 -40.99
C MET A 195 -15.73 37.50 -39.51
N LYS A 196 -15.39 36.35 -38.95
CA LYS A 196 -15.60 36.03 -37.53
C LYS A 196 -14.26 35.74 -36.87
N LEU A 197 -13.88 36.58 -35.92
CA LEU A 197 -12.74 36.35 -35.02
C LEU A 197 -13.17 35.44 -33.88
N LYS A 198 -12.50 34.30 -33.76
CA LYS A 198 -12.55 33.43 -32.59
C LYS A 198 -11.25 33.63 -31.80
N ALA A 199 -11.39 34.02 -30.54
CA ALA A 199 -10.31 34.18 -29.58
C ALA A 199 -10.85 33.76 -28.21
N LEU A 200 -10.54 32.53 -27.82
CA LEU A 200 -11.00 31.93 -26.58
C LEU A 200 -9.82 31.27 -25.88
N GLU A 201 -9.64 31.57 -24.60
CA GLU A 201 -8.79 30.80 -23.71
C GLU A 201 -9.61 30.42 -22.48
N LYS A 202 -9.76 29.12 -22.26
CA LYS A 202 -10.53 28.58 -21.15
C LYS A 202 -9.71 27.52 -20.44
N GLU A 203 -9.51 27.71 -19.15
CA GLU A 203 -8.91 26.72 -18.28
C GLU A 203 -9.88 26.24 -17.22
N ASN A 204 -9.89 24.94 -16.99
CA ASN A 204 -10.59 24.30 -15.88
C ASN A 204 -9.60 23.46 -15.08
N LEU A 205 -9.39 23.83 -13.81
CA LEU A 205 -8.51 23.13 -12.89
C LEU A 205 -9.34 22.53 -11.74
N LEU A 206 -9.27 21.22 -11.61
CA LEU A 206 -9.85 20.47 -10.49
C LEU A 206 -8.73 19.82 -9.71
N SER A 207 -8.70 20.03 -8.39
CA SER A 207 -7.75 19.36 -7.49
C SER A 207 -8.51 18.75 -6.32
N ILE A 208 -8.25 17.47 -6.06
CA ILE A 208 -8.90 16.66 -5.04
C ILE A 208 -7.81 16.12 -4.13
N ILE A 209 -7.98 16.34 -2.82
CA ILE A 209 -7.12 15.77 -1.79
C ILE A 209 -8.00 14.92 -0.89
N ALA A 210 -7.80 13.61 -0.93
CA ALA A 210 -8.47 12.67 -0.05
C ALA A 210 -7.48 12.11 0.98
N SER A 211 -7.92 11.93 2.23
CA SER A 211 -7.06 11.47 3.32
C SER A 211 -7.72 10.42 4.20
N PRO A 212 -8.00 9.19 3.70
CA PRO A 212 -8.59 8.14 4.50
C PRO A 212 -7.61 7.68 5.60
N ARG A 213 -8.16 7.42 6.78
CA ARG A 213 -7.41 6.98 7.97
C ARG A 213 -8.14 5.83 8.63
N LEU A 214 -7.40 4.80 9.00
CA LEU A 214 -7.96 3.66 9.73
C LEU A 214 -6.91 3.05 10.66
N VAL A 215 -7.36 2.38 11.70
CA VAL A 215 -6.51 1.64 12.64
C VAL A 215 -6.72 0.15 12.42
N ALA A 216 -5.63 -0.60 12.34
CA ALA A 216 -5.65 -2.04 12.14
C ALA A 216 -4.67 -2.73 13.11
N SER A 217 -5.06 -3.90 13.61
CA SER A 217 -4.22 -4.75 14.45
C SER A 217 -3.26 -5.58 13.59
N HIS A 218 -2.17 -6.06 14.19
CA HIS A 218 -1.25 -6.99 13.53
C HIS A 218 -1.98 -8.16 12.87
N GLN A 219 -1.72 -8.39 11.58
CA GLN A 219 -2.29 -9.45 10.73
C GLN A 219 -3.81 -9.41 10.55
N GLN A 220 -4.49 -8.34 10.97
CA GLN A 220 -5.93 -8.21 10.84
C GLN A 220 -6.29 -7.25 9.70
N ALA A 221 -7.10 -7.73 8.76
CA ALA A 221 -7.62 -6.90 7.67
C ALA A 221 -8.58 -5.82 8.21
N ALA A 222 -8.50 -4.63 7.65
CA ALA A 222 -9.40 -3.51 7.93
C ALA A 222 -9.71 -2.76 6.63
N SER A 223 -10.91 -2.19 6.54
CA SER A 223 -11.39 -1.47 5.36
C SER A 223 -12.13 -0.20 5.76
N ILE A 224 -12.00 0.83 4.94
CA ILE A 224 -12.78 2.07 5.00
C ILE A 224 -13.23 2.43 3.60
N GLN A 225 -14.51 2.75 3.42
CA GLN A 225 -15.08 3.13 2.12
C GLN A 225 -16.10 4.25 2.29
N GLN A 226 -16.11 5.19 1.35
CA GLN A 226 -17.06 6.29 1.28
C GLN A 226 -17.43 6.53 -0.18
N GLY A 227 -18.72 6.58 -0.49
CA GLY A 227 -19.18 6.89 -1.85
C GLY A 227 -20.64 6.57 -2.05
N THR A 228 -21.01 6.26 -3.28
CA THR A 228 -22.40 6.02 -3.68
C THR A 228 -22.51 4.75 -4.51
N GLU A 229 -23.62 4.05 -4.36
CA GLU A 229 -23.97 2.91 -5.20
C GLU A 229 -24.82 3.38 -6.39
N ILE A 230 -24.41 3.00 -7.60
CA ILE A 230 -25.09 3.37 -8.84
C ILE A 230 -25.90 2.17 -9.34
N PRO A 231 -27.23 2.28 -9.51
CA PRO A 231 -28.05 1.19 -10.02
C PRO A 231 -27.92 1.04 -11.54
N TYR A 232 -27.67 -0.18 -12.00
CA TYR A 232 -27.70 -0.59 -13.40
C TYR A 232 -28.90 -1.48 -13.64
N VAL A 233 -29.83 -1.02 -14.47
CA VAL A 233 -30.99 -1.81 -14.89
C VAL A 233 -30.60 -2.64 -16.11
N THR A 234 -30.71 -3.96 -16.00
CA THR A 234 -30.60 -4.88 -17.14
C THR A 234 -31.96 -5.52 -17.38
N SER A 235 -32.42 -5.47 -18.63
CA SER A 235 -33.66 -6.12 -19.06
C SER A 235 -33.30 -7.45 -19.70
N SER A 236 -33.63 -8.56 -19.04
CA SER A 236 -33.54 -9.89 -19.63
C SER A 236 -34.95 -10.42 -19.83
N GLU A 237 -35.37 -10.48 -21.10
CA GLU A 237 -36.58 -11.01 -21.77
C GLU A 237 -37.98 -10.96 -21.10
N LYS A 238 -38.11 -10.78 -19.78
CA LYS A 238 -39.36 -10.54 -19.02
C LYS A 238 -39.15 -10.12 -17.55
N LYS A 239 -37.90 -9.92 -17.09
CA LYS A 239 -37.59 -9.45 -15.73
C LYS A 239 -36.57 -8.30 -15.77
N THR A 240 -36.88 -7.23 -15.04
CA THR A 240 -35.92 -6.15 -14.77
C THR A 240 -35.05 -6.56 -13.58
N HIS A 241 -33.74 -6.67 -13.79
CA HIS A 241 -32.78 -6.85 -12.71
C HIS A 241 -32.05 -5.53 -12.46
N VAL A 242 -31.97 -5.12 -11.19
CA VAL A 242 -31.23 -3.92 -10.77
C VAL A 242 -29.96 -4.39 -10.08
N GLN A 243 -28.80 -4.09 -10.67
CA GLN A 243 -27.49 -4.37 -10.08
C GLN A 243 -26.86 -3.06 -9.61
N PHE A 244 -26.49 -2.98 -8.33
CA PHE A 244 -25.76 -1.84 -7.80
C PHE A 244 -24.25 -2.00 -8.05
N LYS A 245 -23.58 -0.92 -8.45
CA LYS A 245 -22.11 -0.86 -8.54
C LYS A 245 -21.56 0.31 -7.75
N ASP A 246 -20.46 0.07 -7.05
CA ASP A 246 -19.89 1.03 -6.13
C ASP A 246 -19.00 2.05 -6.84
N ALA A 247 -19.29 3.33 -6.62
CA ALA A 247 -18.39 4.44 -6.91
C ALA A 247 -17.90 4.99 -5.56
N VAL A 248 -16.91 4.32 -4.99
CA VAL A 248 -16.36 4.61 -3.66
C VAL A 248 -14.89 5.00 -3.71
N LEU A 249 -14.53 5.93 -2.83
CA LEU A 249 -13.18 6.14 -2.35
C LEU A 249 -12.97 5.24 -1.14
N GLY A 250 -11.94 4.41 -1.15
CA GLY A 250 -11.68 3.50 -0.05
C GLY A 250 -10.26 3.00 0.05
N MET A 251 -9.99 2.34 1.17
CA MET A 251 -8.72 1.69 1.45
C MET A 251 -8.97 0.40 2.21
N ASP A 252 -8.46 -0.70 1.67
CA ASP A 252 -8.34 -1.99 2.35
C ASP A 252 -6.86 -2.19 2.72
N VAL A 253 -6.61 -2.62 3.95
CA VAL A 253 -5.26 -2.81 4.46
C VAL A 253 -5.18 -4.01 5.39
N THR A 254 -4.10 -4.77 5.24
CA THR A 254 -3.68 -5.80 6.21
C THR A 254 -2.24 -5.50 6.61
N PRO A 255 -1.99 -5.04 7.85
CA PRO A 255 -0.64 -4.74 8.31
C PRO A 255 0.05 -5.95 8.93
N SER A 256 1.34 -6.08 8.70
CA SER A 256 2.24 -6.99 9.39
C SER A 256 3.38 -6.17 10.01
N ILE A 257 3.57 -6.32 11.31
CA ILE A 257 4.51 -5.51 12.11
C ILE A 257 5.71 -6.42 12.38
N ALA A 258 6.84 -6.09 11.77
CA ALA A 258 8.09 -6.80 11.96
C ALA A 258 8.75 -6.41 13.29
N ARG A 259 9.76 -7.20 13.70
CA ARG A 259 10.49 -6.97 14.97
C ARG A 259 11.33 -5.70 14.96
N ASP A 260 11.71 -5.20 13.80
CA ASP A 260 12.52 -3.99 13.59
C ASP A 260 11.67 -2.72 13.40
N GLU A 261 10.41 -2.75 13.83
CA GLU A 261 9.44 -1.66 13.66
C GLU A 261 9.17 -1.27 12.20
N LYS A 262 9.58 -2.10 11.24
CA LYS A 262 9.07 -2.04 9.88
C LYS A 262 7.68 -2.61 9.83
N ILE A 263 6.86 -1.98 9.02
CA ILE A 263 5.46 -2.29 8.85
C ILE A 263 5.30 -2.66 7.38
N GLU A 264 5.04 -3.93 7.15
CA GLU A 264 4.64 -4.45 5.86
C GLU A 264 3.13 -4.26 5.72
N LEU A 265 2.70 -3.67 4.60
CA LEU A 265 1.30 -3.35 4.34
C LEU A 265 0.90 -3.99 3.03
N ILE A 266 -0.10 -4.87 3.08
CA ILE A 266 -0.85 -5.27 1.89
C ILE A 266 -1.98 -4.24 1.75
N LEU A 267 -1.94 -3.45 0.67
CA LEU A 267 -2.81 -2.30 0.48
C LEU A 267 -3.60 -2.43 -0.82
N LYS A 268 -4.88 -2.10 -0.76
CA LYS A 268 -5.72 -1.80 -1.92
C LYS A 268 -6.39 -0.45 -1.69
N ILE A 269 -6.04 0.54 -2.50
CA ILE A 269 -6.63 1.88 -2.45
C ILE A 269 -7.48 2.04 -3.70
N SER A 270 -8.73 2.48 -3.53
CA SER A 270 -9.66 2.76 -4.62
C SER A 270 -10.11 4.21 -4.57
N HIS A 271 -10.17 4.84 -5.74
CA HIS A 271 -10.76 6.15 -5.96
C HIS A 271 -11.65 6.05 -7.20
N ASN A 272 -12.88 5.61 -6.98
CA ASN A 272 -13.86 5.42 -8.03
C ASN A 272 -14.86 6.57 -8.00
N SER A 273 -15.03 7.28 -9.11
CA SER A 273 -15.95 8.41 -9.23
C SER A 273 -16.99 8.15 -10.33
N PRO A 274 -18.25 8.58 -10.16
CA PRO A 274 -19.22 8.56 -11.25
C PRO A 274 -18.73 9.45 -12.39
N ASP A 275 -18.88 8.98 -13.62
CA ASP A 275 -18.67 9.77 -14.83
C ASP A 275 -20.02 10.09 -15.49
N THR A 276 -20.01 11.04 -16.41
CA THR A 276 -21.13 11.42 -17.25
C THR A 276 -21.75 10.22 -17.97
N ALA A 277 -23.06 10.27 -18.16
CA ALA A 277 -23.79 9.20 -18.82
C ALA A 277 -23.30 9.05 -20.27
N LEU A 278 -22.88 7.83 -20.63
CA LEU A 278 -22.66 7.48 -22.03
C LEU A 278 -24.04 7.42 -22.68
N THR A 279 -24.33 8.36 -23.58
CA THR A 279 -25.55 8.36 -24.38
C THR A 279 -25.44 7.29 -25.46
N SER A 280 -25.84 6.06 -25.13
CA SER A 280 -26.22 5.07 -26.14
C SER A 280 -27.72 5.15 -26.34
N SER A 281 -28.16 5.16 -27.60
CA SER A 281 -29.42 5.71 -28.16
C SER A 281 -30.77 5.27 -27.54
N GLN A 282 -30.81 4.46 -26.49
CA GLN A 282 -32.05 4.16 -25.76
C GLN A 282 -31.89 4.00 -24.22
N HIS A 283 -30.68 3.99 -23.66
CA HIS A 283 -30.45 3.80 -22.22
C HIS A 283 -29.29 4.69 -21.74
N HIS A 284 -29.55 5.55 -20.75
CA HIS A 284 -28.53 6.36 -20.08
C HIS A 284 -27.77 5.49 -19.08
N HIS A 285 -26.59 5.00 -19.46
CA HIS A 285 -25.70 4.31 -18.53
C HIS A 285 -24.63 5.27 -18.02
N LEU A 286 -24.50 5.38 -16.70
CA LEU A 286 -23.39 6.11 -16.08
C LEU A 286 -22.12 5.26 -16.23
N ALA A 287 -21.04 5.87 -16.74
CA ALA A 287 -19.72 5.26 -16.64
C ALA A 287 -19.16 5.49 -15.22
N ILE A 288 -18.24 4.63 -14.78
CA ILE A 288 -17.52 4.81 -13.51
C ILE A 288 -16.04 4.92 -13.86
N ASN A 289 -15.44 6.05 -13.53
CA ASN A 289 -14.01 6.23 -13.62
C ASN A 289 -13.36 5.52 -12.43
N LYS A 290 -12.57 4.48 -12.71
CA LYS A 290 -11.89 3.68 -11.70
C LYS A 290 -10.42 4.02 -11.62
N GLN A 291 -9.95 4.27 -10.41
CA GLN A 291 -8.53 4.47 -10.11
C GLN A 291 -8.18 3.61 -8.91
N GLU A 292 -7.48 2.50 -9.12
CA GLU A 292 -7.16 1.55 -8.05
C GLU A 292 -5.67 1.22 -8.03
N ILE A 293 -5.10 1.08 -6.83
CA ILE A 293 -3.71 0.67 -6.60
C ILE A 293 -3.75 -0.51 -5.63
N ALA A 294 -3.19 -1.65 -6.04
CA ALA A 294 -3.01 -2.82 -5.19
C ALA A 294 -1.52 -3.16 -5.12
N THR A 295 -0.94 -3.12 -3.93
CA THR A 295 0.50 -3.34 -3.74
C THR A 295 0.83 -3.87 -2.35
N THR A 296 2.02 -4.45 -2.22
CA THR A 296 2.61 -4.82 -0.92
C THR A 296 3.90 -4.03 -0.75
N VAL A 297 4.00 -3.31 0.36
CA VAL A 297 5.15 -2.43 0.63
C VAL A 297 5.62 -2.57 2.06
N THR A 298 6.91 -2.37 2.30
CA THR A 298 7.50 -2.33 3.64
C THR A 298 7.98 -0.92 3.94
N ILE A 299 7.47 -0.32 5.01
CA ILE A 299 7.72 1.08 5.38
C ILE A 299 8.07 1.12 6.86
N LYS A 300 8.93 2.06 7.28
CA LYS A 300 9.22 2.25 8.70
C LYS A 300 8.10 3.04 9.39
N ASN A 301 8.02 2.90 10.71
CA ASN A 301 7.11 3.69 11.53
C ASN A 301 7.31 5.21 11.32
N ASN A 302 6.21 5.96 11.14
CA ASN A 302 6.15 7.40 10.89
C ASN A 302 6.86 7.90 9.61
N GLU A 303 7.30 7.02 8.71
CA GLU A 303 7.82 7.43 7.41
C GLU A 303 6.72 7.45 6.34
N THR A 304 6.75 8.45 5.47
CA THR A 304 5.84 8.54 4.32
C THR A 304 6.49 7.91 3.10
N LEU A 305 5.80 6.95 2.48
CA LEU A 305 6.20 6.37 1.20
C LEU A 305 5.24 6.81 0.09
N ILE A 306 5.80 7.16 -1.07
CA ILE A 306 5.02 7.34 -2.30
C ILE A 306 4.76 5.95 -2.87
N LEU A 307 3.51 5.50 -2.86
CA LEU A 307 3.11 4.20 -3.42
C LEU A 307 3.18 4.20 -4.95
N GLY A 308 2.92 5.36 -5.55
CA GLY A 308 2.94 5.55 -7.00
C GLY A 308 1.95 6.63 -7.45
N GLY A 309 1.75 6.67 -8.76
CA GLY A 309 0.86 7.63 -9.38
C GLY A 309 0.67 7.38 -10.87
N ILE A 310 -0.32 8.04 -11.47
CA ILE A 310 -0.60 8.01 -12.90
C ILE A 310 -0.53 9.44 -13.42
N PHE A 311 0.29 9.68 -14.44
CA PHE A 311 0.35 10.94 -15.17
C PHE A 311 -0.13 10.71 -16.60
N GLN A 312 -1.13 11.47 -17.02
CA GLN A 312 -1.67 11.41 -18.37
C GLN A 312 -1.74 12.82 -18.95
N GLN A 313 -1.26 12.98 -20.18
CA GLN A 313 -1.41 14.21 -20.94
C GLN A 313 -1.93 13.85 -22.34
N LYS A 314 -3.08 14.40 -22.72
CA LYS A 314 -3.64 14.34 -24.07
C LYS A 314 -3.62 15.76 -24.63
N GLN A 315 -3.02 15.94 -25.80
CA GLN A 315 -3.01 17.19 -26.54
C GLN A 315 -3.65 16.93 -27.90
N GLU A 316 -4.63 17.74 -28.25
CA GLU A 316 -5.37 17.65 -29.50
C GLU A 316 -5.32 19.01 -30.16
N LYS A 317 -4.70 19.08 -31.34
CA LYS A 317 -4.57 20.31 -32.12
C LYS A 317 -5.37 20.15 -33.40
N THR A 318 -6.36 21.01 -33.59
CA THR A 318 -7.21 21.06 -34.77
C THR A 318 -6.92 22.35 -35.50
N GLU A 319 -6.45 22.23 -36.74
CA GLU A 319 -6.24 23.36 -37.63
C GLU A 319 -7.25 23.29 -38.77
N MET A 320 -8.10 24.30 -38.87
CA MET A 320 -9.04 24.48 -39.97
C MET A 320 -8.62 25.71 -40.76
N GLY A 321 -8.74 25.69 -42.07
CA GLY A 321 -8.41 26.85 -42.87
C GLY A 321 -8.80 26.70 -44.32
N LEU A 322 -8.76 27.82 -45.05
CA LEU A 322 -9.02 27.79 -46.48
C LEU A 322 -7.87 27.13 -47.23
N PRO A 323 -8.13 26.19 -48.16
CA PRO A 323 -7.08 25.64 -49.00
C PRO A 323 -6.39 26.76 -49.79
N PHE A 324 -5.09 26.61 -50.03
CA PHE A 324 -4.19 27.61 -50.64
C PHE A 324 -3.92 28.87 -49.79
N LEU A 325 -4.96 29.57 -49.31
CA LEU A 325 -4.80 30.85 -48.59
C LEU A 325 -4.14 30.67 -47.20
N SER A 326 -4.36 29.53 -46.56
CA SER A 326 -3.73 29.20 -45.27
C SER A 326 -2.21 29.07 -45.32
N HIS A 327 -1.64 28.82 -46.51
CA HIS A 327 -0.20 28.57 -46.68
C HIS A 327 0.58 29.83 -47.09
N ILE A 328 -0.08 30.98 -47.26
CA ILE A 328 0.59 32.23 -47.62
C ILE A 328 1.47 32.66 -46.44
N PRO A 329 2.79 32.88 -46.62
CA PRO A 329 3.65 33.35 -45.55
C PRO A 329 3.14 34.70 -45.02
N PHE A 330 3.26 34.92 -43.71
CA PHE A 330 2.79 36.10 -42.97
C PHE A 330 1.26 36.31 -42.91
N LEU A 331 0.50 35.93 -43.94
CA LEU A 331 -0.95 36.16 -44.02
C LEU A 331 -1.79 34.90 -43.78
N GLY A 332 -1.20 33.71 -43.83
CA GLY A 332 -1.90 32.43 -43.70
C GLY A 332 -2.66 32.28 -42.38
N ALA A 333 -2.15 32.87 -41.29
CA ALA A 333 -2.81 32.90 -39.99
C ALA A 333 -4.15 33.65 -40.00
N LEU A 334 -4.38 34.55 -40.95
CA LEU A 334 -5.67 35.23 -41.13
C LEU A 334 -6.71 34.36 -41.83
N PHE A 335 -6.31 33.21 -42.35
CA PHE A 335 -7.16 32.25 -43.06
C PHE A 335 -7.17 30.88 -42.40
N THR A 336 -6.65 30.79 -41.17
CA THR A 336 -6.70 29.59 -40.34
C THR A 336 -7.41 29.87 -39.02
N ASN A 337 -7.93 28.79 -38.46
CA ASN A 337 -8.48 28.70 -37.13
C ASN A 337 -7.82 27.50 -36.45
N THR A 338 -7.08 27.78 -35.38
CA THR A 338 -6.38 26.78 -34.59
C THR A 338 -7.09 26.62 -33.27
N ALA A 339 -7.51 25.39 -32.97
CA ALA A 339 -8.04 24.99 -31.68
C ALA A 339 -7.09 23.98 -31.05
N GLU A 340 -6.65 24.27 -29.82
CA GLU A 340 -5.79 23.41 -29.04
C GLU A 340 -6.50 23.01 -27.75
N HIS A 341 -6.67 21.71 -27.55
CA HIS A 341 -7.27 21.12 -26.38
C HIS A 341 -6.24 20.27 -25.64
N THR A 342 -5.91 20.67 -24.41
CA THR A 342 -4.95 19.97 -23.55
C THR A 342 -5.64 19.45 -22.31
N ASP A 343 -5.67 18.12 -22.15
CA ASP A 343 -6.10 17.45 -20.93
C ASP A 343 -4.90 16.87 -20.18
N LYS A 344 -4.70 17.30 -18.94
CA LYS A 344 -3.67 16.79 -18.03
C LYS A 344 -4.33 16.20 -16.79
N ARG A 345 -4.00 14.95 -16.47
CA ARG A 345 -4.49 14.24 -15.28
C ARG A 345 -3.32 13.68 -14.49
N VAL A 346 -3.35 13.89 -13.18
CA VAL A 346 -2.32 13.43 -12.24
C VAL A 346 -3.00 12.77 -11.07
N LEU A 347 -2.56 11.57 -10.71
CA LEU A 347 -2.91 10.87 -9.48
C LEU A 347 -1.61 10.54 -8.75
N ILE A 348 -1.50 10.88 -7.47
CA ILE A 348 -0.36 10.50 -6.62
C ILE A 348 -0.92 9.99 -5.30
N VAL A 349 -0.36 8.87 -4.82
CA VAL A 349 -0.78 8.26 -3.56
C VAL A 349 0.42 8.14 -2.61
N PHE A 350 0.25 8.71 -1.42
CA PHE A 350 1.19 8.62 -0.31
C PHE A 350 0.57 7.77 0.80
N ILE A 351 1.42 7.07 1.54
CA ILE A 351 1.01 6.28 2.69
C ILE A 351 1.95 6.56 3.87
N THR A 352 1.39 6.68 5.06
CA THR A 352 2.15 6.88 6.30
C THR A 352 1.57 5.97 7.38
N PRO A 353 2.31 4.92 7.81
CA PRO A 353 1.92 4.11 8.95
C PRO A 353 2.45 4.73 10.26
N LYS A 354 1.64 4.67 11.31
CA LYS A 354 2.00 5.09 12.66
C LYS A 354 1.66 4.00 13.66
N LEU A 355 2.66 3.45 14.32
CA LEU A 355 2.48 2.47 15.38
C LEU A 355 1.74 3.13 16.58
N ILE A 356 0.70 2.47 17.08
CA ILE A 356 0.00 2.84 18.30
C ILE A 356 0.44 1.84 19.38
N ASN A 357 1.08 2.35 20.43
CA ASN A 357 1.34 1.59 21.64
C ASN A 357 0.20 1.85 22.62
N ILE A 358 -0.42 0.78 23.10
CA ILE A 358 -1.51 0.78 24.09
C ILE A 358 -1.01 0.20 25.40
#